data_AF-A0A1I1MH24-F1
#
_entry.id   AF-A0A1I1MH24-F1
#
_cell.length_a   1.000
_cell.length_b   1.000
_cell.length_c   1.000
_cell.angle_alpha   90.00
_cell.angle_beta   90.00
_cell.angle_gamma   90.00
#
_symmetry.space_group_name_H-M   'P 1'
#
loop_
_entity.id
_entity.type
_entity.pdbx_description
1 polymer ?
#
loop_
_entity_poly.entity_id
_entity_poly.type
_entity_poly.pdbx_seq_one_letter_code
_entity_poly.pdbx_strand_id
1 'polypeptide(L)'
;MTRFSFALICSECNTADAAAKAQLRDEIDSRFTFTADEIGRFVTSKANAQHVVDFGRARTIWHEQRPGFEHRLSLIDQLLTSARSGLIARNHKGLADANAVMSAMDSAGLLSQAFHRATEDTQRAGLLSSFRAEFLARSTSKDSARLVPVGKKPAPVREPTDEEYRSYVSPTTKRWAAAPDNWTCPICARQKRQILRMSNAKKWSGSIREIQVFTDERDEDAIANRLTLYADFSNEKFVRHTAMLEVCSDCADLSTLVGQRDRSLVYPILTPDDIRATILAIAPHAAHEIDYDAAIARARANEPYASALQAFNSFRSRASDFAVRFALLNRRGVEADAILEEFTEDVKVFHCIDDPAECRRLADWLLEEGRRFHRGSDTRGTGTFEGAMAGAFGSDRLRRTSMPWRSLLDREWRTIFIRSRRCAGCGLPRGLRPALSTTLGRSSVARRSPIEVP
;
A
#
# COMPACT_ATOMS: atom_id res chain seq x y z
N MET A 1 26.47 -20.31 -4.91
CA MET A 1 26.04 -19.29 -5.88
C MET A 1 24.56 -19.48 -6.17
N THR A 2 23.76 -18.43 -6.08
CA THR A 2 22.32 -18.48 -6.41
C THR A 2 22.17 -18.53 -7.94
N ARG A 3 21.23 -19.33 -8.45
CA ARG A 3 20.91 -19.37 -9.91
C ARG A 3 20.46 -18.00 -10.43
N PHE A 4 19.78 -17.24 -9.58
CA PHE A 4 19.28 -15.92 -9.91
C PHE A 4 20.15 -14.87 -9.23
N SER A 5 20.64 -13.92 -10.03
CA SER A 5 21.12 -12.62 -9.59
C SER A 5 20.02 -11.58 -9.81
N PHE A 6 20.09 -10.47 -9.09
CA PHE A 6 19.22 -9.33 -9.38
C PHE A 6 19.55 -8.79 -10.78
N ALA A 7 18.57 -8.79 -11.67
CA ALA A 7 18.70 -8.28 -13.03
C ALA A 7 17.43 -7.53 -13.44
N LEU A 8 17.59 -6.37 -14.06
CA LEU A 8 16.50 -5.63 -14.68
C LEU A 8 16.30 -6.14 -16.12
N ILE A 9 15.09 -6.60 -16.44
CA ILE A 9 14.70 -7.05 -17.78
C ILE A 9 13.53 -6.21 -18.31
N CYS A 10 13.44 -6.03 -19.64
CA CYS A 10 12.32 -5.34 -20.26
C CYS A 10 11.06 -6.22 -20.32
N SER A 11 9.90 -5.61 -20.64
CA SER A 11 8.63 -6.33 -20.80
C SER A 11 8.70 -7.43 -21.85
N GLU A 12 9.47 -7.22 -22.92
CA GLU A 12 9.60 -8.17 -24.03
C GLU A 12 10.42 -9.40 -23.63
N CYS A 13 11.49 -9.24 -22.85
CA CYS A 13 12.24 -10.37 -22.27
C CYS A 13 11.37 -11.20 -21.31
N ASN A 14 10.54 -10.55 -20.51
CA ASN A 14 9.59 -11.25 -19.64
C ASN A 14 8.52 -12.00 -20.44
N THR A 15 8.06 -11.41 -21.54
CA THR A 15 7.12 -12.04 -22.47
C THR A 15 7.75 -13.23 -23.19
N ALA A 16 9.04 -13.15 -23.54
CA ALA A 16 9.78 -14.23 -24.17
C ALA A 16 9.92 -15.47 -23.28
N ASP A 17 10.17 -15.30 -21.98
CA ASP A 17 10.17 -16.39 -21.00
C ASP A 17 8.79 -17.08 -20.95
N ALA A 18 7.71 -16.30 -20.87
CA ALA A 18 6.35 -16.83 -20.88
C ALA A 18 6.01 -17.57 -22.18
N ALA A 19 6.41 -17.01 -23.34
CA ALA A 19 6.18 -17.62 -24.65
C ALA A 19 6.95 -18.95 -24.79
N ALA A 20 8.21 -19.01 -24.35
CA ALA A 20 9.01 -20.23 -24.37
C ALA A 20 8.38 -21.33 -23.50
N LYS A 21 7.91 -20.99 -22.29
CA LYS A 21 7.20 -21.94 -21.41
C LYS A 21 5.88 -22.41 -21.99
N ALA A 22 5.12 -21.53 -22.63
CA ALA A 22 3.85 -21.90 -23.27
C ALA A 22 4.06 -22.88 -24.43
N GLN A 23 5.11 -22.65 -25.24
CA GLN A 23 5.46 -23.52 -26.35
C GLN A 23 6.01 -24.88 -25.90
N LEU A 24 6.79 -24.89 -24.82
CA LEU A 24 7.44 -26.08 -24.26
C LEU A 24 6.70 -26.65 -23.04
N ARG A 25 5.40 -26.35 -22.89
CA ARG A 25 4.61 -26.69 -21.69
C ARG A 25 4.57 -28.18 -21.37
N ASP A 26 4.72 -29.03 -22.40
CA ASP A 26 4.68 -30.48 -22.28
C ASP A 26 6.04 -31.06 -21.83
N GLU A 27 7.11 -30.25 -21.85
CA GLU A 27 8.49 -30.63 -21.51
C GLU A 27 9.03 -29.93 -20.26
N ILE A 28 8.60 -28.70 -20.01
CA ILE A 28 9.08 -27.83 -18.93
C ILE A 28 8.09 -27.88 -17.75
N ASP A 29 8.62 -28.08 -16.54
CA ASP A 29 7.83 -27.96 -15.31
C ASP A 29 7.33 -26.51 -15.14
N SER A 30 6.04 -26.34 -14.86
CA SER A 30 5.39 -25.03 -14.65
C SER A 30 6.09 -24.10 -13.64
N ARG A 31 6.90 -24.64 -12.73
CA ARG A 31 7.64 -23.90 -11.70
C ARG A 31 9.05 -23.47 -12.15
N PHE A 32 9.51 -23.94 -13.31
CA PHE A 32 10.80 -23.53 -13.85
C PHE A 32 10.73 -22.11 -14.41
N THR A 33 11.86 -21.39 -14.37
CA THR A 33 12.00 -20.09 -15.04
C THR A 33 13.43 -19.89 -15.55
N PHE A 34 13.55 -19.26 -16.71
CA PHE A 34 14.85 -18.90 -17.28
C PHE A 34 15.43 -17.69 -16.51
N THR A 35 16.76 -17.66 -16.36
CA THR A 35 17.47 -16.46 -15.85
C THR A 35 17.56 -15.38 -16.94
N ALA A 36 17.89 -14.15 -16.57
CA ALA A 36 18.07 -13.07 -17.55
C ALA A 36 19.14 -13.42 -18.61
N ASP A 37 20.26 -14.03 -18.18
CA ASP A 37 21.33 -14.49 -19.08
C ASP A 37 20.85 -15.62 -19.99
N GLU A 38 20.03 -16.54 -19.48
CA GLU A 38 19.43 -17.61 -20.28
C GLU A 38 18.46 -17.06 -21.33
N ILE A 39 17.61 -16.09 -20.95
CA ILE A 39 16.70 -15.39 -21.87
C ILE A 39 17.50 -14.72 -22.98
N GLY A 40 18.58 -14.01 -22.65
CA GLY A 40 19.46 -13.37 -23.64
C GLY A 40 20.04 -14.34 -24.69
N ARG A 41 20.15 -15.64 -24.38
CA ARG A 41 20.68 -16.67 -25.30
C ARG A 41 19.67 -17.16 -26.34
N PHE A 42 18.37 -17.02 -26.10
CA PHE A 42 17.32 -17.52 -27.01
C PHE A 42 16.42 -16.42 -27.57
N VAL A 43 16.78 -15.16 -27.35
CA VAL A 43 15.97 -14.01 -27.75
C VAL A 43 16.78 -13.11 -28.67
N THR A 44 16.22 -12.78 -29.84
CA THR A 44 16.80 -11.81 -30.77
C THR A 44 16.00 -10.51 -30.71
N SER A 45 16.66 -9.43 -30.28
CA SER A 45 16.04 -8.10 -30.24
C SER A 45 15.98 -7.46 -31.62
N LYS A 46 14.90 -6.71 -31.88
CA LYS A 46 14.72 -5.88 -33.06
C LYS A 46 14.16 -4.53 -32.64
N ALA A 47 14.60 -3.46 -33.29
CA ALA A 47 14.09 -2.12 -33.01
C ALA A 47 12.58 -2.06 -33.28
N ASN A 48 11.82 -1.49 -32.34
CA ASN A 48 10.37 -1.27 -32.45
C ASN A 48 9.54 -2.53 -32.74
N ALA A 49 10.03 -3.71 -32.37
CA ALA A 49 9.35 -4.98 -32.59
C ALA A 49 9.50 -5.90 -31.38
N GLN A 50 8.54 -6.83 -31.25
CA GLN A 50 8.65 -7.90 -30.26
C GLN A 50 9.89 -8.73 -30.51
N HIS A 51 10.47 -9.25 -29.44
CA HIS A 51 11.61 -10.13 -29.58
C HIS A 51 11.24 -11.42 -30.30
N VAL A 52 12.12 -11.87 -31.19
CA VAL A 52 11.99 -13.18 -31.83
C VAL A 52 12.56 -14.22 -30.87
N VAL A 53 11.74 -15.21 -30.52
CA VAL A 53 12.09 -16.29 -29.59
C VAL A 53 12.56 -17.51 -30.37
N ASP A 54 13.78 -17.96 -30.10
CA ASP A 54 14.30 -19.25 -30.58
C ASP A 54 13.90 -20.35 -29.59
N PHE A 55 12.79 -21.02 -29.90
CA PHE A 55 12.28 -22.11 -29.07
C PHE A 55 13.22 -23.32 -29.02
N GLY A 56 14.00 -23.56 -30.08
CA GLY A 56 14.98 -24.64 -30.10
C GLY A 56 16.08 -24.39 -29.08
N ARG A 57 16.60 -23.16 -29.06
CA ARG A 57 17.61 -22.74 -28.09
C ARG A 57 17.08 -22.72 -26.65
N ALA A 58 15.84 -22.26 -26.45
CA ALA A 58 15.19 -22.33 -25.14
C ALA A 58 15.04 -23.78 -24.63
N ARG A 59 14.67 -24.72 -25.52
CA ARG A 59 14.60 -26.16 -25.20
C ARG A 59 15.98 -26.72 -24.81
N THR A 60 17.03 -26.39 -25.56
CA THR A 60 18.40 -26.81 -25.20
C THR A 60 18.78 -26.34 -23.80
N ILE A 61 18.53 -25.07 -23.49
CA ILE A 61 18.82 -24.51 -22.17
C ILE A 61 18.00 -25.20 -21.08
N TRP A 62 16.73 -25.49 -21.31
CA TRP A 62 15.93 -26.28 -20.37
C TRP A 62 16.60 -27.63 -20.07
N HIS A 63 17.00 -28.40 -21.09
CA HIS A 63 17.65 -29.68 -20.89
C HIS A 63 18.98 -29.57 -20.15
N GLU A 64 19.78 -28.53 -20.42
CA GLU A 64 21.01 -28.23 -19.66
C GLU A 64 20.71 -28.02 -18.17
N GLN A 65 19.58 -27.38 -17.84
CA GLN A 65 19.26 -26.93 -16.49
C GLN A 65 18.34 -27.87 -15.70
N ARG A 66 17.67 -28.79 -16.40
CA ARG A 66 16.72 -29.76 -15.85
C ARG A 66 17.30 -30.58 -14.70
N PRO A 67 18.51 -31.17 -14.77
CA PRO A 67 19.06 -31.94 -13.65
C PRO A 67 19.21 -31.11 -12.36
N GLY A 68 19.70 -29.87 -12.49
CA GLY A 68 19.85 -28.98 -11.35
C GLY A 68 18.51 -28.49 -10.79
N PHE A 69 17.49 -28.35 -11.63
CA PHE A 69 16.13 -28.02 -11.22
C PHE A 69 15.46 -29.18 -10.46
N GLU A 70 15.51 -30.39 -11.00
CA GLU A 70 14.98 -31.60 -10.36
C GLU A 70 15.65 -31.86 -9.01
N HIS A 71 16.96 -31.65 -8.90
CA HIS A 71 17.67 -31.76 -7.62
C HIS A 71 17.16 -30.76 -6.57
N ARG A 72 16.91 -29.50 -6.97
CA ARG A 72 16.33 -28.48 -6.07
C ARG A 72 14.92 -28.84 -5.61
N LEU A 73 14.09 -29.38 -6.50
CA LEU A 73 12.75 -29.86 -6.13
C LEU A 73 12.84 -31.01 -5.12
N SER A 74 13.71 -31.99 -5.37
CA SER A 74 13.94 -33.09 -4.43
C SER A 74 14.38 -32.61 -3.04
N LEU A 75 15.28 -31.61 -2.98
CA LEU A 75 15.70 -31.02 -1.72
C LEU A 75 14.54 -30.34 -0.97
N ILE A 76 13.69 -29.59 -1.68
CA ILE A 76 12.49 -28.96 -1.10
C ILE A 76 11.53 -30.03 -0.57
N ASP A 77 11.29 -31.10 -1.33
CA ASP A 77 10.39 -32.18 -0.91
C ASP A 77 10.93 -32.91 0.33
N GLN A 78 12.24 -33.13 0.42
CA GLN A 78 12.89 -33.69 1.61
C GLN A 78 12.75 -32.77 2.83
N LEU A 79 12.93 -31.46 2.65
CA LEU A 79 12.75 -30.47 3.70
C LEU A 79 11.30 -30.41 4.19
N LEU A 80 10.32 -30.39 3.27
CA LEU A 80 8.90 -30.39 3.62
C LEU A 80 8.49 -31.69 4.32
N THR A 81 8.99 -32.83 3.86
CA THR A 81 8.77 -34.14 4.51
C THR A 81 9.34 -34.14 5.92
N SER A 82 10.56 -33.63 6.10
CA SER A 82 11.22 -33.51 7.40
C SER A 82 10.52 -32.52 8.33
N ALA A 83 9.95 -31.43 7.78
CA ALA A 83 9.14 -30.48 8.55
C ALA A 83 7.87 -31.15 9.05
N ARG A 84 7.17 -31.87 8.17
CA ARG A 84 5.92 -32.55 8.49
C ARG A 84 6.12 -33.69 9.49
N SER A 85 7.24 -34.40 9.42
CA SER A 85 7.59 -35.47 10.38
C SER A 85 8.14 -34.94 11.71
N GLY A 86 8.31 -33.62 11.85
CA GLY A 86 8.84 -32.99 13.06
C GLY A 86 10.36 -33.14 13.26
N LEU A 87 11.08 -33.73 12.30
CA LEU A 87 12.54 -33.90 12.36
C LEU A 87 13.29 -32.55 12.34
N ILE A 88 12.69 -31.52 11.74
CA ILE A 88 13.21 -30.13 11.76
C ILE A 88 12.30 -29.17 12.54
N ALA A 89 11.43 -29.69 13.41
CA ALA A 89 10.63 -28.86 14.29
C ALA A 89 11.55 -28.08 15.25
N ARG A 90 11.39 -26.75 15.28
CA ARG A 90 12.12 -25.88 16.21
C ARG A 90 11.71 -26.24 17.64
N ASN A 91 12.66 -26.76 18.43
CA ASN A 91 12.49 -26.79 19.86
C ASN A 91 12.59 -25.35 20.37
N HIS A 92 11.45 -24.73 20.68
CA HIS A 92 11.38 -23.34 21.17
C HIS A 92 11.94 -23.16 22.59
N LYS A 93 12.44 -24.22 23.23
CA LYS A 93 13.17 -24.10 24.49
C LYS A 93 14.62 -23.65 24.23
N GLY A 94 14.85 -22.34 24.24
CA GLY A 94 16.19 -21.77 24.41
C GLY A 94 16.65 -20.72 23.40
N LEU A 95 15.93 -20.51 22.29
CA LEU A 95 16.20 -19.38 21.40
C LEU A 95 15.35 -18.17 21.77
N ALA A 96 15.88 -17.35 22.66
CA ALA A 96 15.67 -15.92 22.51
C ALA A 96 16.18 -15.51 21.11
N ASP A 97 15.40 -14.70 20.42
CA ASP A 97 15.50 -14.42 19.00
C ASP A 97 16.76 -13.61 18.63
N ALA A 98 17.92 -14.27 18.62
CA ALA A 98 19.21 -13.66 18.30
C ALA A 98 19.20 -13.05 16.89
N ASN A 99 18.41 -13.60 15.96
CA ASN A 99 18.29 -13.06 14.60
C ASN A 99 17.38 -11.83 14.51
N ALA A 100 16.27 -11.74 15.24
CA ALA A 100 15.51 -10.49 15.32
C ALA A 100 16.27 -9.40 16.08
N VAL A 101 17.03 -9.76 17.11
CA VAL A 101 17.91 -8.83 17.83
C VAL A 101 19.06 -8.36 16.93
N MET A 102 19.73 -9.26 16.20
CA MET A 102 20.79 -8.89 15.26
C MET A 102 20.26 -8.11 14.05
N SER A 103 19.07 -8.45 13.52
CA SER A 103 18.43 -7.68 12.45
C SER A 103 17.93 -6.31 12.91
N ALA A 104 17.58 -6.16 14.19
CA ALA A 104 17.28 -4.86 14.81
C ALA A 104 18.54 -4.05 15.11
N MET A 105 19.73 -4.66 15.09
CA MET A 105 21.02 -4.03 15.36
C MET A 105 21.91 -3.87 14.11
N ASP A 106 21.51 -4.38 12.95
CA ASP A 106 22.19 -4.10 11.68
C ASP A 106 22.01 -2.61 11.32
N SER A 107 23.03 -1.99 10.74
CA SER A 107 23.03 -0.57 10.37
C SER A 107 21.88 -0.24 9.43
N ALA A 108 21.54 -1.14 8.51
CA ALA A 108 20.38 -0.96 7.62
C ALA A 108 19.04 -1.05 8.38
N GLY A 109 18.92 -1.98 9.33
CA GLY A 109 17.74 -2.13 10.18
C GLY A 109 17.54 -0.95 11.12
N LEU A 110 18.62 -0.47 11.75
CA LEU A 110 18.63 0.73 12.59
C LEU A 110 18.30 2.00 11.79
N LEU A 111 18.87 2.18 10.60
CA LEU A 111 18.53 3.29 9.72
C LEU A 111 17.08 3.24 9.27
N SER A 112 16.56 2.06 8.92
CA SER A 112 15.15 1.88 8.55
C SER A 112 14.22 2.20 9.72
N GLN A 113 14.53 1.73 10.93
CA GLN A 113 13.75 2.04 12.13
C GLN A 113 13.84 3.53 12.51
N ALA A 114 15.03 4.12 12.46
CA ALA A 114 15.21 5.55 12.74
C ALA A 114 14.47 6.41 11.72
N PHE A 115 14.50 6.03 10.44
CA PHE A 115 13.71 6.68 9.40
C PHE A 115 12.21 6.52 9.64
N HIS A 116 11.74 5.32 9.97
CA HIS A 116 10.33 5.09 10.29
C HIS A 116 9.89 5.95 11.47
N ARG A 117 10.63 5.97 12.58
CA ARG A 117 10.32 6.81 13.75
C ARG A 117 10.35 8.30 13.42
N ALA A 118 11.33 8.75 12.62
CA ALA A 118 11.46 10.15 12.25
C ALA A 118 10.43 10.61 11.21
N THR A 119 9.69 9.68 10.59
CA THR A 119 8.66 9.98 9.60
C THR A 119 7.26 9.54 10.01
N GLU A 120 7.13 8.74 11.07
CA GLU A 120 5.87 8.36 11.70
C GLU A 120 5.06 9.61 12.02
N ASP A 121 3.76 9.59 11.70
CA ASP A 121 2.86 10.72 11.91
C ASP A 121 3.27 12.02 11.18
N THR A 122 4.01 11.90 10.07
CA THR A 122 4.32 13.01 9.15
C THR A 122 3.94 12.68 7.71
N GLN A 123 3.78 13.70 6.86
CA GLN A 123 3.58 13.52 5.43
C GLN A 123 4.76 12.80 4.74
N ARG A 124 5.96 12.83 5.33
CA ARG A 124 7.16 12.20 4.77
C ARG A 124 7.08 10.67 4.73
N ALA A 125 6.33 10.05 5.65
CA ALA A 125 6.09 8.61 5.60
C ALA A 125 5.35 8.20 4.30
N GLY A 126 4.46 9.07 3.80
CA GLY A 126 3.75 8.87 2.54
C GLY A 126 4.64 8.94 1.31
N LEU A 127 5.74 9.71 1.35
CA LEU A 127 6.61 9.96 0.20
C LEU A 127 7.35 8.71 -0.30
N LEU A 128 7.82 7.84 0.59
CA LEU A 128 8.44 6.57 0.16
C LEU A 128 7.44 5.65 -0.54
N SER A 129 6.21 5.61 0.00
CA SER A 129 5.13 4.84 -0.60
C SER A 129 4.71 5.43 -1.95
N SER A 130 4.70 6.77 -2.09
CA SER A 130 4.41 7.43 -3.36
C SER A 130 5.51 7.21 -4.39
N PHE A 131 6.80 7.23 -4.03
CA PHE A 131 7.87 6.90 -4.98
C PHE A 131 7.77 5.47 -5.51
N ARG A 132 7.50 4.51 -4.63
CA ARG A 132 7.25 3.13 -5.05
C ARG A 132 6.01 3.03 -5.94
N ALA A 133 4.93 3.71 -5.58
CA ALA A 133 3.70 3.72 -6.37
C ALA A 133 3.91 4.39 -7.74
N GLU A 134 4.64 5.50 -7.81
CA GLU A 134 4.96 6.20 -9.05
C GLU A 134 5.86 5.34 -9.95
N PHE A 135 6.88 4.69 -9.36
CA PHE A 135 7.73 3.75 -10.07
C PHE A 135 6.94 2.56 -10.61
N LEU A 136 6.06 1.95 -9.80
CA LEU A 136 5.18 0.85 -10.23
C LEU A 136 4.16 1.30 -11.27
N ALA A 137 3.59 2.50 -11.13
CA ALA A 137 2.66 3.07 -12.10
C ALA A 137 3.35 3.28 -13.46
N ARG A 138 4.62 3.70 -13.47
CA ARG A 138 5.45 3.78 -14.69
C ARG A 138 5.82 2.39 -15.23
N SER A 139 6.19 1.44 -14.36
CA SER A 139 6.68 0.11 -14.75
C SER A 139 5.58 -0.86 -15.20
N THR A 140 4.37 -0.75 -14.65
CA THR A 140 3.20 -1.56 -15.03
C THR A 140 2.29 -0.87 -16.04
N SER A 141 2.74 0.28 -16.56
CA SER A 141 1.96 1.06 -17.51
C SER A 141 1.70 0.24 -18.77
N LYS A 142 0.42 -0.02 -19.03
CA LYS A 142 -0.04 -0.46 -20.35
C LYS A 142 0.01 0.75 -21.28
N ASP A 143 1.20 1.26 -21.60
CA ASP A 143 1.37 2.37 -22.54
C ASP A 143 0.72 2.07 -23.90
N SER A 144 0.67 0.78 -24.25
CA SER A 144 -0.09 0.26 -25.39
C SER A 144 -1.59 0.59 -25.36
N ALA A 145 -2.23 0.77 -24.20
CA ALA A 145 -3.64 1.11 -24.09
C ALA A 145 -3.95 2.54 -24.56
N ARG A 146 -3.01 3.49 -24.43
CA ARG A 146 -3.13 4.84 -25.02
C ARG A 146 -2.92 4.84 -26.53
N LEU A 147 -2.18 3.85 -27.04
CA LEU A 147 -1.92 3.67 -28.47
C LEU A 147 -3.06 2.95 -29.19
N VAL A 148 -4.03 2.36 -28.47
CA VAL A 148 -5.21 1.77 -29.11
C VAL A 148 -6.09 2.90 -29.65
N PRO A 149 -6.35 2.95 -30.96
CA PRO A 149 -7.13 4.03 -31.55
C PRO A 149 -8.53 4.10 -30.93
N VAL A 150 -8.95 5.32 -30.60
CA VAL A 150 -10.22 5.73 -29.98
C VAL A 150 -11.45 5.41 -30.87
N GLY A 151 -11.28 4.76 -32.01
CA GLY A 151 -12.32 4.52 -33.01
C GLY A 151 -13.06 3.18 -32.92
N LYS A 152 -12.87 2.35 -31.89
CA LYS A 152 -13.66 1.11 -31.78
C LYS A 152 -15.10 1.47 -31.41
N LYS A 153 -16.03 1.25 -32.35
CA LYS A 153 -17.47 1.36 -32.10
C LYS A 153 -17.82 0.54 -30.86
N PRO A 154 -18.58 1.08 -29.90
CA PRO A 154 -19.03 0.31 -28.75
C PRO A 154 -19.81 -0.91 -29.25
N ALA A 155 -19.61 -2.05 -28.59
CA ALA A 155 -20.41 -3.23 -28.86
C ALA A 155 -21.90 -2.87 -28.68
N PRO A 156 -22.79 -3.39 -29.53
CA PRO A 156 -24.21 -3.13 -29.39
C PRO A 156 -24.68 -3.53 -27.99
N VAL A 157 -25.42 -2.64 -27.35
CA VAL A 157 -25.99 -2.87 -26.03
C VAL A 157 -26.98 -4.03 -26.14
N ARG A 158 -26.75 -5.06 -25.34
CA ARG A 158 -27.61 -6.25 -25.25
C ARG A 158 -27.98 -6.48 -23.80
N GLU A 159 -29.26 -6.70 -23.56
CA GLU A 159 -29.77 -7.10 -22.25
C GLU A 159 -29.53 -8.60 -22.01
N PRO A 160 -29.14 -9.00 -20.77
CA PRO A 160 -29.05 -10.40 -20.41
C PRO A 160 -30.44 -11.00 -20.32
N THR A 161 -30.62 -12.19 -20.89
CA THR A 161 -31.81 -13.01 -20.61
C THR A 161 -31.86 -13.39 -19.13
N ASP A 162 -33.03 -13.79 -18.64
CA ASP A 162 -33.18 -14.19 -17.24
C ASP A 162 -32.26 -15.36 -16.85
N GLU A 163 -32.07 -16.31 -17.76
CA GLU A 163 -31.17 -17.45 -17.55
C GLU A 163 -29.71 -17.02 -17.49
N GLU A 164 -29.28 -16.13 -18.39
CA GLU A 164 -27.94 -15.55 -18.37
C GLU A 164 -27.68 -14.74 -17.09
N TYR A 165 -28.70 -14.03 -16.58
CA TYR A 165 -28.60 -13.28 -15.33
C TYR A 165 -28.43 -14.21 -14.12
N ARG A 166 -29.27 -15.25 -14.02
CA ARG A 166 -29.23 -16.21 -12.89
C ARG A 166 -27.96 -17.04 -12.86
N SER A 167 -27.43 -17.41 -14.03
CA SER A 167 -26.19 -18.18 -14.16
C SER A 167 -24.92 -17.34 -14.00
N TYR A 168 -25.03 -16.00 -13.96
CA TYR A 168 -23.88 -15.12 -13.86
C TYR A 168 -23.22 -15.17 -12.48
N VAL A 169 -21.93 -15.52 -12.48
CA VAL A 169 -21.05 -15.43 -11.31
C VAL A 169 -19.99 -14.38 -11.58
N SER A 170 -19.92 -13.35 -10.73
CA SER A 170 -18.89 -12.33 -10.84
C SER A 170 -17.51 -12.96 -10.56
N PRO A 171 -16.53 -12.81 -11.47
CA PRO A 171 -15.22 -13.45 -11.33
C PRO A 171 -14.35 -12.82 -10.24
N THR A 172 -14.69 -11.61 -9.79
CA THR A 172 -13.80 -10.78 -8.95
C THR A 172 -14.31 -10.56 -7.53
N THR A 173 -15.61 -10.70 -7.28
CA THR A 173 -16.20 -10.30 -5.99
C THR A 173 -17.30 -11.27 -5.52
N LYS A 174 -17.23 -11.65 -4.24
CA LYS A 174 -18.30 -12.38 -3.53
C LYS A 174 -19.55 -11.51 -3.28
N ARG A 175 -19.39 -10.18 -3.33
CA ARG A 175 -20.47 -9.20 -3.07
C ARG A 175 -21.62 -9.26 -4.04
N TRP A 176 -21.36 -9.60 -5.30
CA TRP A 176 -22.42 -9.82 -6.28
C TRP A 176 -23.46 -10.84 -5.80
N ALA A 177 -23.00 -11.95 -5.21
CA ALA A 177 -23.88 -12.99 -4.70
C ALA A 177 -24.55 -12.59 -3.37
N ALA A 178 -23.87 -11.80 -2.54
CA ALA A 178 -24.39 -11.33 -1.26
C ALA A 178 -25.44 -10.20 -1.39
N ALA A 179 -25.30 -9.36 -2.42
CA ALA A 179 -26.22 -8.25 -2.65
C ALA A 179 -27.60 -8.74 -3.11
N PRO A 180 -28.70 -8.18 -2.59
CA PRO A 180 -30.04 -8.56 -3.00
C PRO A 180 -30.31 -8.14 -4.46
N ASP A 181 -31.29 -8.77 -5.12
CA ASP A 181 -31.57 -8.51 -6.53
C ASP A 181 -32.14 -7.11 -6.81
N ASN A 182 -32.77 -6.50 -5.79
CA ASN A 182 -33.23 -5.11 -5.83
C ASN A 182 -32.12 -4.08 -5.49
N TRP A 183 -30.86 -4.53 -5.30
CA TRP A 183 -29.76 -3.62 -5.04
C TRP A 183 -29.63 -2.59 -6.16
N THR A 184 -29.41 -1.34 -5.76
CA THR A 184 -29.29 -0.20 -6.66
C THR A 184 -28.03 0.58 -6.30
N CYS A 185 -27.25 0.95 -7.31
CA CYS A 185 -26.02 1.71 -7.12
C CYS A 185 -26.32 3.10 -6.52
N PRO A 186 -25.73 3.49 -5.38
CA PRO A 186 -26.01 4.78 -4.73
C PRO A 186 -25.49 6.00 -5.52
N ILE A 187 -24.63 5.78 -6.52
CA ILE A 187 -24.06 6.83 -7.37
C ILE A 187 -24.89 7.02 -8.64
N CYS A 188 -24.97 5.97 -9.46
CA CYS A 188 -25.59 6.04 -10.79
C CYS A 188 -27.02 5.48 -10.87
N ALA A 189 -27.60 5.06 -9.73
CA ALA A 189 -28.95 4.53 -9.62
C ALA A 189 -29.30 3.32 -10.51
N ARG A 190 -28.29 2.67 -11.13
CA ARG A 190 -28.51 1.42 -11.87
C ARG A 190 -28.77 0.26 -10.91
N GLN A 191 -29.75 -0.56 -11.26
CA GLN A 191 -30.06 -1.81 -10.56
C GLN A 191 -28.99 -2.88 -10.83
N LYS A 192 -28.91 -3.88 -9.95
CA LYS A 192 -27.98 -5.01 -10.08
C LYS A 192 -28.01 -5.66 -11.47
N ARG A 193 -29.18 -5.90 -12.07
CA ARG A 193 -29.28 -6.46 -13.43
C ARG A 193 -28.71 -5.51 -14.49
N GLN A 194 -28.97 -4.21 -14.37
CA GLN A 194 -28.59 -3.18 -15.33
C GLN A 194 -27.08 -2.92 -15.39
N ILE A 195 -26.30 -3.39 -14.40
CA ILE A 195 -24.84 -3.23 -14.40
C ILE A 195 -24.10 -4.38 -15.11
N LEU A 196 -24.80 -5.45 -15.52
CA LEU A 196 -24.22 -6.48 -16.38
C LEU A 196 -24.12 -5.97 -17.81
N ARG A 197 -22.92 -6.03 -18.38
CA ARG A 197 -22.67 -5.68 -19.78
C ARG A 197 -21.82 -6.72 -20.47
N MET A 198 -22.06 -6.88 -21.77
CA MET A 198 -21.26 -7.75 -22.61
C MET A 198 -19.90 -7.10 -22.90
N SER A 199 -18.81 -7.80 -22.58
CA SER A 199 -17.48 -7.37 -22.97
C SER A 199 -17.21 -7.62 -24.46
N ASN A 200 -16.15 -7.01 -25.00
CA ASN A 200 -15.70 -7.28 -26.37
C ASN A 200 -15.34 -8.76 -26.61
N ALA A 201 -15.06 -9.52 -25.55
CA ALA A 201 -14.81 -10.96 -25.61
C ALA A 201 -16.11 -11.80 -25.59
N LYS A 202 -17.28 -11.17 -25.78
CA LYS A 202 -18.62 -11.80 -25.71
C LYS A 202 -18.87 -12.54 -24.39
N LYS A 203 -18.29 -12.03 -23.29
CA LYS A 203 -18.53 -12.52 -21.93
C LYS A 203 -19.22 -11.46 -21.10
N TRP A 204 -20.18 -11.85 -20.28
CA TRP A 204 -20.81 -10.96 -19.30
C TRP A 204 -19.80 -10.44 -18.28
N SER A 205 -19.91 -9.16 -17.97
CA SER A 205 -19.08 -8.48 -16.99
C SER A 205 -19.94 -7.52 -16.18
N GLY A 206 -19.76 -7.55 -14.86
CA GLY A 206 -20.39 -6.65 -13.92
C GLY A 206 -20.06 -7.11 -12.51
N SER A 207 -19.81 -6.18 -11.60
CA SER A 207 -19.54 -6.52 -10.20
C SER A 207 -19.98 -5.38 -9.29
N ILE A 208 -20.23 -5.70 -8.03
CA ILE A 208 -20.43 -4.73 -6.97
C ILE A 208 -19.10 -4.62 -6.23
N ARG A 209 -18.54 -3.42 -6.22
CA ARG A 209 -17.24 -3.12 -5.61
C ARG A 209 -17.43 -2.10 -4.50
N GLU A 210 -16.41 -1.96 -3.66
CA GLU A 210 -16.41 -0.90 -2.66
C GLU A 210 -15.49 0.23 -3.09
N ILE A 211 -15.95 1.44 -2.84
CA ILE A 211 -15.10 2.63 -2.82
C ILE A 211 -15.02 3.14 -1.39
N GLN A 212 -13.87 3.70 -1.02
CA GLN A 212 -13.73 4.40 0.25
C GLN A 212 -14.41 5.76 0.14
N VAL A 213 -15.33 6.05 1.06
CA VAL A 213 -15.96 7.36 1.22
C VAL A 213 -15.54 7.97 2.53
N PHE A 214 -15.52 9.29 2.60
CA PHE A 214 -15.13 10.02 3.78
C PHE A 214 -16.03 11.24 3.99
N THR A 215 -16.03 11.72 5.22
CA THR A 215 -16.75 12.93 5.64
C THR A 215 -15.77 13.91 6.25
N ASP A 216 -16.02 15.20 6.03
CA ASP A 216 -15.17 16.26 6.56
C ASP A 216 -15.39 16.42 8.07
N GLU A 217 -14.29 16.69 8.77
CA GLU A 217 -14.34 17.14 10.15
C GLU A 217 -14.75 18.61 10.19
N ARG A 218 -15.71 18.90 11.07
CA ARG A 218 -16.27 20.25 11.27
C ARG A 218 -16.21 20.69 12.71
N ASP A 219 -15.86 19.77 13.62
CA ASP A 219 -15.64 20.09 15.02
C ASP A 219 -14.32 20.85 15.18
N GLU A 220 -14.41 22.11 15.58
CA GLU A 220 -13.28 23.02 15.71
C GLU A 220 -12.28 22.55 16.77
N ASP A 221 -12.75 21.95 17.87
CA ASP A 221 -11.89 21.44 18.93
C ASP A 221 -11.12 20.20 18.45
N ALA A 222 -11.78 19.32 17.71
CA ALA A 222 -11.13 18.16 17.10
C ALA A 222 -10.08 18.59 16.06
N ILE A 223 -10.38 19.62 15.26
CA ILE A 223 -9.43 20.20 14.30
C ILE A 223 -8.24 20.81 15.04
N ALA A 224 -8.46 21.60 16.09
CA ALA A 224 -7.39 22.21 16.88
C ALA A 224 -6.47 21.16 17.52
N ASN A 225 -7.03 20.10 18.12
CA ASN A 225 -6.25 19.01 18.68
C ASN A 225 -5.41 18.29 17.62
N ARG A 226 -5.97 18.08 16.43
CA ARG A 226 -5.24 17.46 15.31
C ARG A 226 -4.16 18.36 14.74
N LEU A 227 -4.37 19.67 14.70
CA LEU A 227 -3.33 20.63 14.31
C LEU A 227 -2.15 20.57 15.26
N THR A 228 -2.40 20.41 16.56
CA THR A 228 -1.34 20.24 17.57
C THR A 228 -0.59 18.92 17.41
N LEU A 229 -1.30 17.79 17.26
CA LEU A 229 -0.69 16.46 17.19
C LEU A 229 -0.05 16.15 15.82
N TYR A 230 -0.64 16.66 14.73
CA TYR A 230 -0.29 16.28 13.36
C TYR A 230 0.11 17.50 12.52
N ALA A 231 0.92 18.38 13.13
CA ALA A 231 1.37 19.64 12.52
C ALA A 231 2.17 19.46 11.22
N ASP A 232 2.83 18.31 11.04
CA ASP A 232 3.67 17.99 9.87
C ASP A 232 2.88 17.51 8.64
N PHE A 233 1.54 17.50 8.69
CA PHE A 233 0.68 17.32 7.53
C PHE A 233 0.24 18.67 6.95
N SER A 234 -0.22 18.69 5.69
CA SER A 234 -0.67 19.93 5.02
C SER A 234 -1.82 20.63 5.75
N ASN A 235 -2.70 19.86 6.40
CA ASN A 235 -3.83 20.36 7.18
C ASN A 235 -4.80 21.29 6.42
N GLU A 236 -4.83 21.21 5.08
CA GLU A 236 -5.78 21.92 4.22
C GLU A 236 -7.20 21.35 4.27
N LYS A 237 -7.31 20.06 4.62
CA LYS A 237 -8.56 19.31 4.80
C LYS A 237 -8.44 18.40 6.02
N PHE A 238 -9.59 18.12 6.65
CA PHE A 238 -9.68 17.22 7.78
C PHE A 238 -10.76 16.19 7.53
N VAL A 239 -10.41 14.90 7.61
CA VAL A 239 -11.36 13.79 7.50
C VAL A 239 -11.80 13.36 8.89
N ARG A 240 -13.11 13.29 9.13
CA ARG A 240 -13.71 12.82 10.40
C ARG A 240 -13.89 11.31 10.45
N HIS A 241 -14.35 10.74 9.36
CA HIS A 241 -14.71 9.33 9.29
C HIS A 241 -14.52 8.81 7.88
N THR A 242 -14.13 7.54 7.78
CA THR A 242 -14.05 6.78 6.53
C THR A 242 -14.97 5.57 6.59
N ALA A 243 -15.62 5.26 5.48
CA ALA A 243 -16.50 4.11 5.33
C ALA A 243 -16.28 3.48 3.95
N MET A 244 -16.70 2.22 3.79
CA MET A 244 -16.79 1.59 2.48
C MET A 244 -18.22 1.75 1.96
N LEU A 245 -18.35 2.17 0.70
CA LEU A 245 -19.63 2.28 -0.02
C LEU A 245 -19.64 1.28 -1.16
N GLU A 246 -20.65 0.41 -1.19
CA GLU A 246 -20.85 -0.53 -2.29
C GLU A 246 -21.46 0.18 -3.51
N VAL A 247 -20.76 0.09 -4.64
CA VAL A 247 -21.11 0.74 -5.90
C VAL A 247 -20.91 -0.22 -7.06
N CYS A 248 -21.49 0.10 -8.22
CA CYS A 248 -21.26 -0.71 -9.42
C CYS A 248 -19.82 -0.61 -9.91
N SER A 249 -19.34 -1.62 -10.64
CA SER A 249 -17.98 -1.64 -11.17
C SER A 249 -17.61 -0.41 -11.98
N ASP A 250 -18.54 0.12 -12.77
CA ASP A 250 -18.24 1.27 -13.63
C ASP A 250 -18.05 2.57 -12.82
N CYS A 251 -18.79 2.74 -11.71
CA CYS A 251 -18.56 3.86 -10.78
C CYS A 251 -17.25 3.67 -10.00
N ALA A 252 -16.96 2.44 -9.56
CA ALA A 252 -15.72 2.14 -8.83
C ALA A 252 -14.46 2.31 -9.70
N ASP A 253 -14.55 2.05 -11.00
CA ASP A 253 -13.43 2.14 -11.92
C ASP A 253 -13.08 3.59 -12.30
N LEU A 254 -13.94 4.58 -12.01
CA LEU A 254 -13.79 5.94 -12.52
C LEU A 254 -12.49 6.63 -12.05
N SER A 255 -12.12 6.54 -10.76
CA SER A 255 -10.82 7.05 -10.28
C SER A 255 -9.64 6.39 -11.00
N THR A 256 -9.73 5.09 -11.29
CA THR A 256 -8.66 4.37 -12.01
C THR A 256 -8.58 4.85 -13.46
N LEU A 257 -9.71 5.02 -14.13
CA LEU A 257 -9.77 5.54 -15.50
C LEU A 257 -9.21 6.97 -15.58
N VAL A 258 -9.54 7.83 -14.60
CA VAL A 258 -8.99 9.19 -14.49
C VAL A 258 -7.48 9.18 -14.31
N GLY A 259 -6.93 8.36 -13.40
CA GLY A 259 -5.48 8.23 -13.22
C GLY A 259 -4.74 7.65 -14.44
N GLN A 260 -5.39 6.78 -15.21
CA GLN A 260 -4.85 6.31 -16.49
C GLN A 260 -4.83 7.41 -17.56
N ARG A 261 -5.82 8.32 -17.51
CA ARG A 261 -5.94 9.44 -18.44
C ARG A 261 -4.97 10.57 -18.09
N ASP A 262 -4.84 10.94 -16.82
CA ASP A 262 -3.88 11.92 -16.31
C ASP A 262 -2.98 11.31 -15.23
N ARG A 263 -1.74 10.98 -15.62
CA ARG A 263 -0.75 10.34 -14.75
C ARG A 263 -0.05 11.29 -13.79
N SER A 264 -0.28 12.61 -13.91
CA SER A 264 0.19 13.55 -12.89
C SER A 264 -0.59 13.39 -11.59
N LEU A 265 -1.78 12.77 -11.65
CA LEU A 265 -2.57 12.40 -10.48
C LEU A 265 -2.04 11.09 -9.89
N VAL A 266 -1.25 11.21 -8.81
CA VAL A 266 -0.68 10.03 -8.13
C VAL A 266 -1.77 9.17 -7.49
N TYR A 267 -2.77 9.81 -6.87
CA TYR A 267 -3.92 9.17 -6.23
C TYR A 267 -5.20 9.98 -6.51
N PRO A 268 -5.90 9.75 -7.64
CA PRO A 268 -7.11 10.50 -7.99
C PRO A 268 -8.25 10.18 -7.02
N ILE A 269 -8.54 11.11 -6.11
CA ILE A 269 -9.62 11.02 -5.14
C ILE A 269 -10.88 11.67 -5.73
N LEU A 270 -11.97 10.92 -5.80
CA LEU A 270 -13.29 11.41 -6.21
C LEU A 270 -14.31 10.98 -5.17
N THR A 271 -15.06 11.94 -4.64
CA THR A 271 -16.19 11.65 -3.76
C THR A 271 -17.35 11.04 -4.56
N PRO A 272 -18.33 10.38 -3.92
CA PRO A 272 -19.52 9.89 -4.63
C PRO A 272 -20.23 10.97 -5.44
N ASP A 273 -20.27 12.21 -4.95
CA ASP A 273 -20.88 13.34 -5.65
C ASP A 273 -20.02 13.82 -6.82
N ASP A 274 -18.68 13.78 -6.70
CA ASP A 274 -17.79 14.03 -7.84
C ASP A 274 -17.99 12.99 -8.94
N ILE A 275 -18.03 11.71 -8.58
CA ILE A 275 -18.29 10.62 -9.54
C ILE A 275 -19.63 10.87 -10.22
N ARG A 276 -20.70 11.14 -9.46
CA ARG A 276 -22.03 11.43 -10.03
C ARG A 276 -22.00 12.62 -10.99
N ALA A 277 -21.33 13.70 -10.62
CA ALA A 277 -21.27 14.93 -11.40
C ALA A 277 -20.40 14.82 -12.67
N THR A 278 -19.59 13.78 -12.81
CA THR A 278 -18.71 13.56 -13.98
C THR A 278 -19.28 12.57 -15.00
N ILE A 279 -20.40 11.94 -14.70
CA ILE A 279 -21.07 11.02 -15.63
C ILE A 279 -22.02 11.83 -16.52
N LEU A 280 -21.73 11.87 -17.82
CA LEU A 280 -22.55 12.55 -18.84
C LEU A 280 -23.81 11.75 -19.18
N ALA A 281 -23.69 10.43 -19.27
CA ALA A 281 -24.81 9.55 -19.59
C ALA A 281 -24.72 8.21 -18.83
N ILE A 282 -25.89 7.75 -18.39
CA ILE A 282 -26.08 6.46 -17.73
C ILE A 282 -27.05 5.65 -18.60
N ALA A 283 -26.58 4.52 -19.11
CA ALA A 283 -27.41 3.56 -19.83
C ALA A 283 -27.33 2.17 -19.18
N PRO A 284 -28.44 1.40 -19.14
CA PRO A 284 -28.41 0.00 -18.77
C PRO A 284 -27.46 -0.78 -19.68
N HIS A 285 -26.75 -1.76 -19.10
CA HIS A 285 -25.89 -2.71 -19.83
C HIS A 285 -24.78 -2.06 -20.67
N ALA A 286 -24.44 -0.80 -20.40
CA ALA A 286 -23.41 -0.03 -21.08
C ALA A 286 -22.42 0.60 -20.10
N ALA A 287 -21.28 1.04 -20.62
CA ALA A 287 -20.32 1.85 -19.85
C ALA A 287 -20.93 3.22 -19.53
N HIS A 288 -20.45 3.88 -18.47
CA HIS A 288 -20.70 5.31 -18.29
C HIS A 288 -20.01 6.11 -19.38
N GLU A 289 -20.72 7.12 -19.90
CA GLU A 289 -20.10 8.22 -20.64
C GLU A 289 -19.58 9.23 -19.61
N ILE A 290 -18.28 9.54 -19.66
CA ILE A 290 -17.59 10.28 -18.60
C ILE A 290 -17.01 11.57 -19.17
N ASP A 291 -17.26 12.69 -18.50
CA ASP A 291 -16.54 13.93 -18.68
C ASP A 291 -15.19 13.83 -17.96
N TYR A 292 -14.17 13.40 -18.71
CA TYR A 292 -12.82 13.21 -18.16
C TYR A 292 -12.18 14.52 -17.71
N ASP A 293 -12.46 15.64 -18.38
CA ASP A 293 -11.85 16.93 -18.04
C ASP A 293 -12.43 17.44 -16.72
N ALA A 294 -13.75 17.35 -16.54
CA ALA A 294 -14.38 17.64 -15.26
C ALA A 294 -13.90 16.69 -14.15
N ALA A 295 -13.73 15.40 -14.45
CA ALA A 295 -13.25 14.41 -13.47
C ALA A 295 -11.80 14.68 -13.04
N ILE A 296 -10.92 15.04 -13.98
CA ILE A 296 -9.53 15.43 -13.69
C ILE A 296 -9.51 16.71 -12.85
N ALA A 297 -10.31 17.72 -13.19
CA ALA A 297 -10.38 18.97 -12.44
C ALA A 297 -10.82 18.74 -10.98
N ARG A 298 -11.82 17.89 -10.76
CA ARG A 298 -12.28 17.49 -9.41
C ARG A 298 -11.23 16.69 -8.65
N ALA A 299 -10.57 15.74 -9.31
CA ALA A 299 -9.49 14.98 -8.69
C ALA A 299 -8.32 15.89 -8.24
N ARG A 300 -7.98 16.93 -9.01
CA ARG A 300 -7.00 17.96 -8.60
C ARG A 300 -7.50 18.78 -7.41
N ALA A 301 -8.75 19.23 -7.44
CA ALA A 301 -9.34 19.95 -6.31
C ALA A 301 -9.38 19.11 -5.01
N ASN A 302 -9.41 17.79 -5.14
CA ASN A 302 -9.40 16.84 -4.03
C ASN A 302 -8.00 16.38 -3.61
N GLU A 303 -6.92 16.86 -4.22
CA GLU A 303 -5.54 16.49 -3.87
C GLU A 303 -5.23 16.65 -2.37
N PRO A 304 -5.72 17.71 -1.66
CA PRO A 304 -5.51 17.85 -0.22
C PRO A 304 -6.06 16.69 0.62
N TYR A 305 -7.07 15.96 0.15
CA TYR A 305 -7.60 14.80 0.87
C TYR A 305 -6.60 13.66 0.99
N ALA A 306 -5.61 13.55 0.10
CA ALA A 306 -4.58 12.52 0.22
C ALA A 306 -3.79 12.69 1.53
N SER A 307 -3.36 13.92 1.84
CA SER A 307 -2.68 14.26 3.09
C SER A 307 -3.64 14.12 4.29
N ALA A 308 -4.89 14.59 4.14
CA ALA A 308 -5.90 14.51 5.20
C ALA A 308 -6.25 13.07 5.62
N LEU A 309 -6.34 12.15 4.64
CA LEU A 309 -6.60 10.73 4.89
C LEU A 309 -5.41 10.05 5.58
N GLN A 310 -4.18 10.40 5.23
CA GLN A 310 -2.99 9.91 5.93
C GLN A 310 -2.98 10.39 7.39
N ALA A 311 -3.19 11.69 7.62
CA ALA A 311 -3.30 12.27 8.96
C ALA A 311 -4.43 11.61 9.76
N PHE A 312 -5.59 11.38 9.14
CA PHE A 312 -6.71 10.70 9.78
C PHE A 312 -6.40 9.24 10.14
N ASN A 313 -5.68 8.51 9.29
CA ASN A 313 -5.29 7.14 9.58
C ASN A 313 -4.27 7.05 10.72
N SER A 314 -3.29 7.97 10.76
CA SER A 314 -2.36 8.15 11.90
C SER A 314 -3.11 8.42 13.20
N PHE A 315 -3.99 9.42 13.18
CA PHE A 315 -4.90 9.75 14.28
C PHE A 315 -5.72 8.55 14.76
N ARG A 316 -6.44 7.90 13.85
CA ARG A 316 -7.30 6.75 14.17
C ARG A 316 -6.49 5.59 14.75
N SER A 317 -5.29 5.34 14.22
CA SER A 317 -4.38 4.30 14.71
C SER A 317 -3.95 4.59 16.14
N ARG A 318 -3.49 5.81 16.43
CA ARG A 318 -3.04 6.22 17.77
C ARG A 318 -4.17 6.17 18.80
N ALA A 319 -5.33 6.73 18.46
CA ALA A 319 -6.51 6.70 19.30
C ALA A 319 -6.96 5.26 19.59
N SER A 320 -6.95 4.39 18.58
CA SER A 320 -7.30 2.97 18.75
C SER A 320 -6.29 2.23 19.63
N ASP A 321 -4.99 2.48 19.47
CA ASP A 321 -3.94 1.92 20.33
C ASP A 321 -4.17 2.28 21.80
N PHE A 322 -4.46 3.55 22.08
CA PHE A 322 -4.74 4.02 23.44
C PHE A 322 -5.96 3.30 24.04
N ALA A 323 -7.05 3.17 23.29
CA ALA A 323 -8.24 2.46 23.76
C ALA A 323 -7.97 0.97 24.05
N VAL A 324 -7.22 0.28 23.17
CA VAL A 324 -6.88 -1.14 23.34
C VAL A 324 -5.92 -1.35 24.51
N ARG A 325 -4.84 -0.56 24.61
CA ARG A 325 -3.88 -0.62 25.71
C ARG A 325 -4.56 -0.30 27.04
N PHE A 326 -5.42 0.71 27.08
CA PHE A 326 -6.19 1.05 28.28
C PHE A 326 -7.06 -0.12 28.73
N ALA A 327 -7.84 -0.72 27.81
CA ALA A 327 -8.67 -1.87 28.13
C ALA A 327 -7.84 -3.08 28.62
N LEU A 328 -6.68 -3.32 28.03
CA LEU A 328 -5.80 -4.42 28.41
C LEU A 328 -5.17 -4.23 29.79
N LEU A 329 -4.61 -3.05 30.06
CA LEU A 329 -3.94 -2.72 31.33
C LEU A 329 -4.95 -2.64 32.48
N ASN A 330 -6.11 -2.02 32.23
CA ASN A 330 -7.18 -1.94 33.22
C ASN A 330 -7.70 -3.35 33.59
N ARG A 331 -7.85 -4.26 32.62
CA ARG A 331 -8.19 -5.68 32.91
C ARG A 331 -7.13 -6.41 33.73
N ARG A 332 -5.89 -5.94 33.74
CA ARG A 332 -4.79 -6.48 34.55
C ARG A 332 -4.70 -5.81 35.93
N GLY A 333 -5.63 -4.92 36.27
CA GLY A 333 -5.65 -4.22 37.55
C GLY A 333 -4.66 -3.07 37.65
N VAL A 334 -4.20 -2.52 36.53
CA VAL A 334 -3.42 -1.27 36.54
C VAL A 334 -4.39 -0.11 36.71
N GLU A 335 -4.11 0.78 37.67
CA GLU A 335 -4.93 1.96 37.94
C GLU A 335 -5.02 2.89 36.73
N ALA A 336 -6.21 3.44 36.49
CA ALA A 336 -6.48 4.26 35.31
C ALA A 336 -5.55 5.46 35.19
N ASP A 337 -5.23 6.14 36.30
CA ASP A 337 -4.34 7.29 36.30
C ASP A 337 -2.91 6.93 35.91
N ALA A 338 -2.40 5.76 36.34
CA ALA A 338 -1.07 5.29 35.94
C ALA A 338 -1.00 4.99 34.43
N ILE A 339 -2.09 4.47 33.85
CA ILE A 339 -2.19 4.27 32.40
C ILE A 339 -2.19 5.63 31.67
N LEU A 340 -2.94 6.60 32.18
CA LEU A 340 -3.01 7.93 31.58
C LEU A 340 -1.70 8.71 31.68
N GLU A 341 -0.92 8.52 32.76
CA GLU A 341 0.44 9.04 32.86
C GLU A 341 1.36 8.45 31.78
N GLU A 342 1.28 7.13 31.53
CA GLU A 342 2.02 6.49 30.43
C GLU A 342 1.64 7.10 29.07
N PHE A 343 0.35 7.29 28.81
CA PHE A 343 -0.14 7.90 27.57
C PHE A 343 0.24 9.38 27.43
N THR A 344 0.30 10.11 28.54
CA THR A 344 0.76 11.51 28.57
C THR A 344 2.22 11.60 28.14
N GLU A 345 3.08 10.71 28.65
CA GLU A 345 4.48 10.63 28.22
C GLU A 345 4.62 10.18 26.76
N ASP A 346 3.75 9.28 26.28
CA ASP A 346 3.71 8.92 24.86
C ASP A 346 3.39 10.15 23.99
N VAL A 347 2.35 10.93 24.32
CA VAL A 347 2.00 12.15 23.58
C VAL A 347 3.17 13.14 23.54
N LYS A 348 3.79 13.40 24.69
CA LYS A 348 4.97 14.26 24.81
C LYS A 348 6.11 13.81 23.90
N VAL A 349 6.43 12.52 23.90
CA VAL A 349 7.56 11.97 23.15
C VAL A 349 7.28 11.94 21.65
N PHE A 350 6.09 11.49 21.23
CA PHE A 350 5.75 11.34 19.82
C PHE A 350 5.46 12.68 19.13
N HIS A 351 4.87 13.63 19.86
CA HIS A 351 4.46 14.93 19.29
C HIS A 351 5.34 16.10 19.74
N CYS A 352 6.40 15.85 20.52
CA CYS A 352 7.34 16.87 21.02
C CYS A 352 6.65 18.04 21.74
N ILE A 353 5.59 17.75 22.53
CA ILE A 353 4.84 18.77 23.29
C ILE A 353 5.45 18.89 24.69
N ASP A 354 5.97 20.06 25.03
CA ASP A 354 6.67 20.26 26.32
C ASP A 354 5.73 20.48 27.51
N ASP A 355 4.52 21.00 27.28
CA ASP A 355 3.54 21.27 28.35
C ASP A 355 2.86 19.98 28.82
N PRO A 356 3.07 19.53 30.08
CA PRO A 356 2.45 18.31 30.60
C PRO A 356 0.93 18.38 30.70
N ALA A 357 0.35 19.57 30.94
CA ALA A 357 -1.09 19.73 31.05
C ALA A 357 -1.76 19.51 29.69
N GLU A 358 -1.20 20.10 28.64
CA GLU A 358 -1.64 19.88 27.26
C GLU A 358 -1.46 18.43 26.81
N CYS A 359 -0.34 17.78 27.16
CA CYS A 359 -0.13 16.36 26.86
C CYS A 359 -1.20 15.47 27.50
N ARG A 360 -1.54 15.72 28.77
CA ARG A 360 -2.57 14.96 29.48
C ARG A 360 -3.94 15.16 28.83
N ARG A 361 -4.29 16.41 28.53
CA ARG A 361 -5.55 16.77 27.84
C ARG A 361 -5.69 16.05 26.49
N LEU A 362 -4.63 16.04 25.68
CA LEU A 362 -4.60 15.37 24.38
C LEU A 362 -4.64 13.84 24.52
N ALA A 363 -3.98 13.28 25.52
CA ALA A 363 -4.03 11.84 25.81
C ALA A 363 -5.45 11.38 26.20
N ASP A 364 -6.13 12.15 27.05
CA ASP A 364 -7.53 11.92 27.43
C ASP A 364 -8.46 12.00 26.20
N TRP A 365 -8.26 13.02 25.35
CA TRP A 365 -9.01 13.17 24.10
C TRP A 365 -8.79 12.00 23.12
N LEU A 366 -7.53 11.57 22.91
CA LEU A 366 -7.20 10.42 22.06
C LEU A 366 -7.84 9.13 22.57
N LEU A 367 -7.86 8.92 23.88
CA LEU A 367 -8.51 7.76 24.49
C LEU A 367 -10.02 7.76 24.24
N GLU A 368 -10.69 8.91 24.41
CA GLU A 368 -12.14 9.02 24.15
C GLU A 368 -12.48 8.81 22.67
N GLU A 369 -11.67 9.38 21.77
CA GLU A 369 -11.78 9.16 20.33
C GLU A 369 -11.57 7.69 19.96
N GLY A 370 -10.60 7.03 20.61
CA GLY A 370 -10.37 5.60 20.47
C GLY A 370 -11.59 4.77 20.86
N ARG A 371 -12.21 5.09 21.99
CA ARG A 371 -13.47 4.46 22.44
C ARG A 371 -14.61 4.73 21.47
N ARG A 372 -14.71 5.94 20.91
CA ARG A 372 -15.69 6.29 19.87
C ARG A 372 -15.55 5.40 18.64
N PHE A 373 -14.34 5.18 18.15
CA PHE A 373 -14.10 4.32 16.99
C PHE A 373 -14.54 2.86 17.24
N HIS A 374 -14.24 2.32 18.42
CA HIS A 374 -14.64 0.96 18.78
C HIS A 374 -16.15 0.81 18.97
N ARG A 375 -16.84 1.80 19.56
CA ARG A 375 -18.31 1.82 19.64
C ARG A 375 -18.97 1.88 18.26
N GLY A 376 -18.36 2.61 17.32
CA GLY A 376 -18.86 2.73 15.94
C GLY A 376 -18.70 1.47 15.10
N SER A 377 -17.64 0.68 15.31
CA SER A 377 -17.38 -0.55 14.56
C SER A 377 -18.37 -1.69 14.83
N ASP A 378 -19.02 -1.70 16.00
CA ASP A 378 -20.01 -2.74 16.36
C ASP A 378 -21.32 -2.67 15.53
N THR A 379 -21.55 -1.58 14.78
CA THR A 379 -22.79 -1.37 14.03
C THR A 379 -22.79 -1.92 12.59
N ARG A 380 -21.68 -2.49 12.11
CA ARG A 380 -21.61 -3.12 10.78
C ARG A 380 -21.00 -4.53 10.86
N GLY A 381 -21.87 -5.49 11.21
CA GLY A 381 -21.60 -6.92 11.03
C GLY A 381 -21.86 -7.71 12.32
N THR A 382 -22.84 -8.60 12.26
CA THR A 382 -23.10 -9.64 13.25
C THR A 382 -21.84 -10.45 13.56
N GLY A 383 -21.17 -10.05 14.63
CA GLY A 383 -20.07 -10.75 15.26
C GLY A 383 -19.99 -10.17 16.64
N THR A 384 -20.58 -10.86 17.62
CA THR A 384 -20.51 -10.46 19.02
C THR A 384 -19.08 -10.13 19.40
N PHE A 385 -18.91 -9.10 20.23
CA PHE A 385 -17.66 -8.63 20.82
C PHE A 385 -16.79 -9.77 21.43
N GLU A 386 -17.39 -10.92 21.71
CA GLU A 386 -16.73 -12.14 22.19
C GLU A 386 -16.00 -12.95 21.09
N GLY A 387 -16.44 -12.90 19.82
CA GLY A 387 -15.89 -13.72 18.74
C GLY A 387 -14.53 -13.26 18.22
N ALA A 388 -14.27 -11.95 18.18
CA ALA A 388 -13.00 -11.39 17.71
C ALA A 388 -11.86 -11.55 18.74
N MET A 389 -12.19 -11.70 20.03
CA MET A 389 -11.21 -12.00 21.08
C MET A 389 -10.91 -13.50 21.21
N ALA A 390 -11.88 -14.38 20.92
CA ALA A 390 -11.71 -15.83 21.05
C ALA A 390 -10.87 -16.48 19.93
N GLY A 391 -10.80 -15.88 18.74
CA GLY A 391 -9.98 -16.40 17.63
C GLY A 391 -8.47 -16.18 17.78
N ALA A 392 -8.04 -15.32 18.71
CA ALA A 392 -6.63 -15.01 18.94
C ALA A 392 -5.97 -15.88 20.03
N PHE A 393 -6.76 -16.65 20.80
CA PHE A 393 -6.25 -17.41 21.94
C PHE A 393 -6.95 -18.77 22.10
N GLY A 394 -6.60 -19.72 21.23
CA GLY A 394 -6.87 -21.14 21.42
C GLY A 394 -5.86 -21.79 22.37
N SER A 395 -6.33 -22.05 23.59
CA SER A 395 -5.91 -23.06 24.58
C SER A 395 -4.42 -23.23 24.95
N ASP A 396 -4.10 -22.65 26.11
CA ASP A 396 -3.62 -23.35 27.31
C ASP A 396 -2.24 -24.05 27.28
N ARG A 397 -1.20 -23.28 27.58
CA ARG A 397 -0.21 -23.54 28.66
C ARG A 397 0.83 -22.43 28.63
N LEU A 398 0.92 -21.65 29.71
CA LEU A 398 2.18 -21.30 30.39
C LEU A 398 1.87 -20.43 31.61
N ARG A 399 1.97 -21.05 32.79
CA ARG A 399 2.20 -20.37 34.06
C ARG A 399 3.57 -19.70 34.03
N ARG A 400 3.64 -18.51 34.65
CA ARG A 400 4.83 -17.84 35.22
C ARG A 400 6.03 -17.66 34.27
N THR A 401 6.31 -16.40 33.90
CA THR A 401 7.40 -15.60 34.50
C THR A 401 7.32 -14.18 33.94
N SER A 402 7.16 -13.23 34.84
CA SER A 402 7.40 -11.80 34.62
C SER A 402 8.82 -11.55 34.15
N MET A 403 9.03 -10.65 33.17
CA MET A 403 10.34 -10.00 32.99
C MET A 403 10.22 -8.53 32.54
N PRO A 404 11.07 -7.62 33.06
CA PRO A 404 10.88 -6.16 33.02
C PRO A 404 11.81 -5.43 32.01
N TRP A 405 12.45 -6.15 31.09
CA TRP A 405 13.62 -5.61 30.34
C TRP A 405 13.31 -4.57 29.26
N ARG A 406 12.07 -4.47 28.78
CA ARG A 406 11.71 -3.47 27.74
C ARG A 406 11.72 -2.04 28.26
N SER A 407 11.56 -1.79 29.57
CA SER A 407 11.55 -0.42 30.12
C SER A 407 12.93 0.13 30.45
N LEU A 408 13.94 -0.73 30.64
CA LEU A 408 15.30 -0.32 31.02
C LEU A 408 16.17 0.05 29.81
N LEU A 409 16.12 -0.75 28.74
CA LEU A 409 16.82 -0.41 27.49
C LEU A 409 16.20 0.81 26.81
N ASP A 410 14.89 0.98 26.89
CA ASP A 410 14.23 2.14 26.29
C ASP A 410 14.48 3.44 27.09
N ARG A 411 14.72 3.37 28.41
CA ARG A 411 15.07 4.54 29.25
C ARG A 411 16.51 5.04 29.06
N GLU A 412 17.50 4.16 28.90
CA GLU A 412 18.90 4.59 28.74
C GLU A 412 19.16 5.21 27.37
N TRP A 413 18.55 4.69 26.30
CA TRP A 413 18.69 5.27 24.96
C TRP A 413 17.95 6.60 24.79
N ARG A 414 16.81 6.81 25.49
CA ARG A 414 16.06 8.08 25.50
C ARG A 414 16.85 9.26 26.08
N THR A 415 17.84 9.01 26.93
CA THR A 415 18.63 10.07 27.60
C THR A 415 19.81 10.56 26.74
N ILE A 416 20.31 9.73 25.82
CA ILE A 416 21.54 10.02 25.07
C ILE A 416 21.30 11.02 23.91
N PHE A 417 20.09 11.10 23.34
CA PHE A 417 19.82 11.99 22.19
C PHE A 417 19.17 13.35 22.52
N ILE A 418 18.66 13.55 23.74
CA ILE A 418 18.04 14.83 24.16
C ILE A 418 19.10 15.95 24.34
N ARG A 419 20.40 15.62 24.38
CA ARG A 419 21.49 16.61 24.43
C ARG A 419 22.12 16.87 23.05
N SER A 420 21.33 17.36 22.09
CA SER A 420 21.88 18.16 20.98
C SER A 420 20.99 19.38 20.69
N ARG A 421 21.12 20.41 21.53
CA ARG A 421 20.47 21.71 21.28
C ARG A 421 21.05 22.34 20.01
N ARG A 422 20.16 22.73 19.08
CA ARG A 422 20.47 23.64 17.98
C ARG A 422 20.71 25.06 18.53
N CYS A 423 21.70 25.76 17.99
CA CYS A 423 21.86 27.20 18.20
C CYS A 423 20.91 27.93 17.25
N ALA A 424 20.10 28.85 17.78
CA ALA A 424 19.29 29.73 16.97
C ALA A 424 20.22 30.64 16.14
N GLY A 425 20.29 30.42 14.83
CA GLY A 425 20.95 31.35 13.89
C GLY A 425 21.78 30.74 12.76
N CYS A 426 22.25 29.49 12.85
CA CYS A 426 22.99 28.87 11.75
C CYS A 426 22.91 27.33 11.79
N GLY A 427 22.16 26.74 10.86
CA GLY A 427 21.85 25.30 10.85
C GLY A 427 23.00 24.40 10.38
N LEU A 428 24.14 24.34 11.08
CA LEU A 428 25.17 23.33 10.85
C LEU A 428 25.74 22.74 12.16
N PRO A 429 26.03 21.41 12.21
CA PRO A 429 26.74 20.79 13.33
C PRO A 429 28.21 21.21 13.39
N ARG A 430 28.73 21.49 14.59
CA ARG A 430 30.16 21.73 14.83
C ARG A 430 30.95 20.42 14.72
N GLY A 431 31.88 20.35 13.78
CA GLY A 431 32.94 19.36 13.76
C GLY A 431 33.19 18.80 12.37
N LEU A 432 33.99 19.53 11.58
CA LEU A 432 34.90 19.07 10.52
C LEU A 432 35.32 20.29 9.70
N ARG A 433 36.46 20.89 10.04
CA ARG A 433 37.25 21.69 9.09
C ARG A 433 38.43 20.83 8.64
N PRO A 434 38.71 20.76 7.34
CA PRO A 434 40.09 20.73 6.87
C PRO A 434 40.47 22.14 6.41
N ALA A 435 41.63 22.58 6.88
CA ALA A 435 42.35 23.69 6.29
C ALA A 435 42.71 23.35 4.84
N LEU A 436 42.54 24.29 3.91
CA LEU A 436 43.44 24.43 2.77
C LEU A 436 43.42 25.88 2.28
N SER A 437 44.64 26.39 2.15
CA SER A 437 45.04 27.75 1.87
C SER A 437 44.73 28.18 0.43
N THR A 438 44.41 29.46 0.32
CA THR A 438 44.48 30.36 -0.83
C THR A 438 45.62 30.11 -1.82
N THR A 439 45.28 30.19 -3.13
CA THR A 439 45.99 31.06 -4.07
C THR A 439 45.08 31.52 -5.21
N LEU A 440 45.07 32.83 -5.41
CA LEU A 440 44.37 33.59 -6.44
C LEU A 440 45.01 33.41 -7.83
N GLY A 441 44.18 33.45 -8.87
CA GLY A 441 44.62 33.63 -10.25
C GLY A 441 43.46 34.00 -11.19
N ARG A 442 43.29 35.30 -11.44
CA ARG A 442 42.44 35.86 -12.51
C ARG A 442 42.98 35.45 -13.88
N SER A 443 42.12 35.09 -14.85
CA SER A 443 42.15 35.71 -16.20
C SER A 443 41.00 35.28 -17.13
N SER A 444 40.45 36.29 -17.82
CA SER A 444 39.95 36.38 -19.21
C SER A 444 39.03 35.31 -19.85
N VAL A 445 37.80 35.78 -20.12
CA VAL A 445 37.08 35.84 -21.42
C VAL A 445 37.68 35.07 -22.61
N ALA A 446 36.90 34.12 -23.17
CA ALA A 446 36.82 33.89 -24.62
C ALA A 446 35.51 33.18 -25.01
N ARG A 447 34.80 33.80 -25.96
CA ARG A 447 33.62 33.26 -26.67
C ARG A 447 33.99 32.06 -27.54
N ARG A 448 33.10 31.05 -27.66
CA ARG A 448 32.94 30.26 -28.89
C ARG A 448 31.46 29.89 -29.13
N SER A 449 31.06 30.10 -30.38
CA SER A 449 29.77 29.86 -31.02
C SER A 449 29.47 28.35 -31.25
N PRO A 450 28.25 27.97 -31.69
CA PRO A 450 27.73 26.62 -31.60
C PRO A 450 28.16 25.71 -32.76
N ILE A 451 28.13 24.41 -32.49
CA ILE A 451 28.43 23.31 -33.40
C ILE A 451 27.17 22.97 -34.20
N GLU A 452 27.29 22.97 -35.53
CA GLU A 452 26.36 22.35 -36.47
C GLU A 452 26.51 20.81 -36.41
N VAL A 453 25.38 20.12 -36.51
CA VAL A 453 25.28 18.65 -36.55
C VAL A 453 25.01 18.22 -38.00
N PRO A 454 25.63 17.13 -38.49
CA PRO A 454 25.36 16.58 -39.83
C PRO A 454 23.97 15.95 -39.98
#